data_AF-A0A7J3BBF9-F1
#
_entry.id   AF-A0A7J3BBF9-F1
#
_cell.length_a   1.000
_cell.length_b   1.000
_cell.length_c   1.000
_cell.angle_alpha   90.00
_cell.angle_beta   90.00
_cell.angle_gamma   90.00
#
_symmetry.space_group_name_H-M   'P 1'
#
loop_
_entity.id
_entity.type
_entity.pdbx_description
1 polymer ?
#
loop_
_entity_poly.entity_id
_entity_poly.type
_entity_poly.pdbx_seq_one_letter_code
_entity_poly.pdbx_strand_id
1 'polypeptide(L)'
;MSGQIAEVKELFRGCVENLRMADECRGGALGEILFRVRMCQNAILENERKIWLRTSEGRSLLGSVASSIRDLDDTVSKYLRESTEKQGDAIVSLTEKVENLEHYVIRLKEEIGRRQMVVT
;
A
#
# COMPACT_ATOMS: atom_id res chain seq x y z
N MET A 1 -6.55 6.74 -19.35
CA MET A 1 -7.11 6.69 -17.98
C MET A 1 -6.74 5.42 -17.22
N SER A 2 -6.50 4.27 -17.87
CA SER A 2 -6.06 3.01 -17.23
C SER A 2 -4.66 3.03 -16.59
N GLY A 3 -3.83 4.04 -16.89
CA GLY A 3 -2.44 4.11 -16.44
C GLY A 3 -2.25 4.21 -14.92
N GLN A 4 -3.13 4.92 -14.21
CA GLN A 4 -2.95 5.15 -12.77
C GLN A 4 -3.20 3.89 -11.93
N ILE A 5 -4.17 3.06 -12.31
CA ILE A 5 -4.40 1.77 -11.63
C ILE A 5 -3.25 0.81 -11.95
N ALA A 6 -2.80 0.76 -13.21
CA ALA A 6 -1.65 -0.04 -13.59
C ALA A 6 -0.41 0.36 -12.79
N GLU A 7 -0.13 1.65 -12.67
CA GLU A 7 0.97 2.18 -11.86
C GLU A 7 0.87 1.73 -10.40
N VAL A 8 -0.29 1.89 -9.75
CA VAL A 8 -0.49 1.45 -8.36
C VAL A 8 -0.25 -0.06 -8.22
N LYS A 9 -0.67 -0.86 -9.19
CA LYS A 9 -0.43 -2.32 -9.18
C LYS A 9 1.05 -2.66 -9.29
N GLU A 10 1.77 -2.00 -10.18
CA GLU A 10 3.22 -2.17 -10.33
C GLU A 10 3.95 -1.76 -9.05
N LEU A 11 3.57 -0.63 -8.44
CA LEU A 11 4.12 -0.17 -7.17
C LEU A 11 3.88 -1.18 -6.05
N PHE A 12 2.65 -1.70 -5.91
CA PHE A 12 2.36 -2.74 -4.91
C PHE A 12 3.18 -3.99 -5.14
N ARG A 13 3.32 -4.44 -6.40
CA ARG A 13 4.10 -5.64 -6.71
C ARG A 13 5.56 -5.46 -6.29
N GLY A 14 6.18 -4.34 -6.68
CA GLY A 14 7.57 -4.04 -6.31
C GLY A 14 7.75 -3.92 -4.79
N CYS A 15 6.85 -3.20 -4.12
CA CYS A 15 6.92 -3.02 -2.68
C CYS A 15 6.77 -4.35 -1.91
N VAL A 16 5.84 -5.22 -2.32
CA VAL A 16 5.68 -6.55 -1.71
C VAL A 16 6.90 -7.43 -1.92
N GLU A 17 7.53 -7.36 -3.09
CA GLU A 17 8.76 -8.09 -3.39
C GLU A 17 9.92 -7.59 -2.54
N ASN A 18 10.12 -6.27 -2.46
CA ASN A 18 11.14 -5.66 -1.61
C ASN A 18 10.93 -5.97 -0.13
N LEU A 19 9.69 -5.90 0.38
CA LEU A 19 9.34 -6.28 1.74
C LEU A 19 9.65 -7.74 2.02
N ARG A 20 9.31 -8.63 1.09
CA ARG A 20 9.60 -10.06 1.23
C ARG A 20 11.10 -10.31 1.27
N MET A 21 11.88 -9.68 0.40
CA MET A 21 13.34 -9.81 0.42
C MET A 21 13.92 -9.27 1.74
N ALA A 22 13.40 -8.14 2.22
CA ALA A 22 13.81 -7.57 3.50
C ALA A 22 13.49 -8.48 4.69
N ASP A 23 12.32 -9.11 4.68
CA ASP A 23 11.89 -10.08 5.68
C ASP A 23 12.80 -11.33 5.70
N GLU A 24 13.09 -11.88 4.51
CA GLU A 24 13.98 -13.04 4.34
C GLU A 24 15.42 -12.71 4.79
N CYS A 25 15.93 -11.50 4.49
CA CYS A 25 17.26 -11.06 4.91
C CYS A 25 17.38 -10.79 6.42
N ARG A 26 16.28 -10.49 7.11
CA ARG A 26 16.27 -10.06 8.52
C ARG A 26 15.50 -11.01 9.45
N GLY A 27 15.28 -12.26 9.02
CA GLY A 27 14.82 -13.33 9.88
C GLY A 27 13.32 -13.30 10.24
N GLY A 28 12.47 -12.74 9.38
CA GLY A 28 11.01 -12.82 9.55
C GLY A 28 10.37 -11.70 10.37
N ALA A 29 11.10 -10.63 10.67
CA ALA A 29 10.62 -9.53 11.51
C ALA A 29 9.55 -8.64 10.85
N LEU A 30 9.35 -8.73 9.54
CA LEU A 30 8.42 -7.91 8.76
C LEU A 30 7.17 -8.69 8.33
N GLY A 31 6.98 -9.93 8.79
CA GLY A 31 5.87 -10.79 8.37
C GLY A 31 4.48 -10.15 8.53
N GLU A 32 4.24 -9.44 9.62
CA GLU A 32 2.97 -8.71 9.85
C GLU A 32 2.78 -7.55 8.87
N ILE A 33 3.83 -6.75 8.66
CA ILE A 33 3.84 -5.62 7.74
C ILE A 33 3.59 -6.13 6.31
N LEU A 34 4.27 -7.20 5.89
CA LEU A 34 4.07 -7.83 4.59
C LEU A 34 2.63 -8.33 4.42
N PHE A 35 2.05 -8.95 5.45
CA PHE A 35 0.67 -9.42 5.41
C PHE A 35 -0.32 -8.26 5.20
N ARG A 36 -0.16 -7.17 5.95
CA ARG A 36 -1.01 -5.96 5.83
C ARG A 36 -0.91 -5.29 4.46
N VAL A 37 0.29 -5.20 3.90
CA VAL A 37 0.51 -4.65 2.55
C VAL A 37 -0.15 -5.53 1.48
N ARG A 38 -0.09 -6.86 1.62
CA ARG A 38 -0.80 -7.79 0.73
C ARG A 38 -2.31 -7.65 0.83
N MET A 39 -2.86 -7.43 2.02
CA MET A 39 -4.28 -7.14 2.20
C MET A 39 -4.69 -5.85 1.45
N CYS A 40 -3.88 -4.81 1.53
CA CYS A 40 -4.07 -3.57 0.75
C CYS A 40 -4.02 -3.83 -0.76
N GLN A 41 -3.02 -4.57 -1.22
CA GLN A 41 -2.87 -4.94 -2.63
C GLN A 41 -4.11 -5.70 -3.14
N ASN A 42 -4.57 -6.71 -2.38
CA ASN A 42 -5.75 -7.49 -2.73
C ASN A 42 -7.00 -6.63 -2.80
N ALA A 43 -7.19 -5.72 -1.84
CA ALA A 43 -8.30 -4.78 -1.86
C ALA A 43 -8.30 -3.91 -3.14
N ILE A 44 -7.12 -3.55 -3.64
CA ILE A 44 -6.99 -2.81 -4.89
C ILE A 44 -7.29 -3.69 -6.12
N LEU A 45 -6.81 -4.93 -6.14
CA LEU A 45 -7.02 -5.86 -7.25
C LEU A 45 -8.49 -6.29 -7.38
N GLU A 46 -9.15 -6.63 -6.27
CA GLU A 46 -10.55 -7.06 -6.24
C GLU A 46 -11.52 -5.98 -6.73
N ASN A 47 -11.12 -4.72 -6.63
CA ASN A 47 -11.97 -3.57 -6.93
C ASN A 47 -11.51 -2.82 -8.20
N GLU A 48 -10.56 -3.37 -8.97
CA GLU A 48 -10.01 -2.79 -10.22
C GLU A 48 -11.10 -2.44 -11.25
N ARG A 49 -12.21 -3.20 -11.27
CA ARG A 49 -13.35 -2.95 -12.17
C ARG A 49 -14.26 -1.78 -11.73
N LYS A 50 -14.00 -1.17 -10.57
CA LYS A 50 -14.87 -0.16 -9.97
C LYS A 50 -14.49 1.28 -10.39
N ILE A 51 -15.43 2.18 -10.11
CA ILE A 51 -15.58 3.56 -10.60
C ILE A 51 -14.45 4.54 -10.20
N TRP A 52 -13.33 4.09 -9.62
CA TRP A 52 -12.29 4.94 -9.02
C TRP A 52 -11.79 6.07 -9.90
N LEU A 53 -11.59 5.80 -11.19
CA LEU A 53 -11.11 6.80 -12.14
C LEU A 53 -12.20 7.77 -12.60
N ARG A 54 -13.47 7.48 -12.35
CA ARG A 54 -14.60 8.32 -12.77
C ARG A 54 -14.79 9.53 -11.86
N THR A 55 -14.17 9.57 -10.69
CA THR A 55 -14.35 10.63 -9.68
C THR A 55 -13.02 11.32 -9.38
N SER A 56 -13.06 12.62 -9.11
CA SER A 56 -11.87 13.36 -8.70
C SER A 56 -11.33 12.85 -7.36
N GLU A 57 -12.21 12.51 -6.41
CA GLU A 57 -11.83 11.96 -5.11
C GLU A 57 -11.18 10.58 -5.25
N GLY A 58 -11.72 9.67 -6.07
CA GLY A 58 -11.14 8.35 -6.30
C GLY A 58 -9.77 8.41 -6.98
N ARG A 59 -9.60 9.32 -7.96
CA ARG A 59 -8.28 9.59 -8.57
C ARG A 59 -7.29 10.18 -7.57
N SER A 60 -7.74 11.07 -6.70
CA SER A 60 -6.91 11.66 -5.65
C SER A 60 -6.45 10.60 -4.64
N LEU A 61 -7.39 9.77 -4.15
CA LEU A 61 -7.10 8.67 -3.23
C LEU A 61 -6.17 7.62 -3.83
N LEU A 62 -6.32 7.28 -5.13
CA LEU A 62 -5.35 6.42 -5.83
C LEU A 62 -3.96 7.06 -5.89
N GLY A 63 -3.87 8.37 -6.06
CA GLY A 63 -2.62 9.12 -5.97
C GLY A 63 -1.99 9.04 -4.58
N SER A 64 -2.80 9.20 -3.53
CA SER A 64 -2.36 9.03 -2.13
C SER A 64 -1.85 7.60 -1.87
N VAL A 65 -2.58 6.58 -2.34
CA VAL A 65 -2.15 5.18 -2.27
C VAL A 65 -0.79 5.00 -2.96
N ALA A 66 -0.63 5.51 -4.19
CA ALA A 66 0.63 5.43 -4.92
C ALA A 66 1.79 6.07 -4.13
N SER A 67 1.59 7.26 -3.57
CA SER A 67 2.59 7.94 -2.74
C SER A 67 2.93 7.17 -1.47
N SER A 68 1.92 6.64 -0.77
CA SER A 68 2.14 5.83 0.43
C SER A 68 2.92 4.54 0.15
N ILE A 69 2.71 3.90 -0.99
CA ILE A 69 3.50 2.72 -1.38
C ILE A 69 4.95 3.10 -1.64
N ARG A 70 5.22 4.23 -2.31
CA ARG A 70 6.60 4.69 -2.55
C ARG A 70 7.31 5.03 -1.24
N ASP A 71 6.63 5.74 -0.34
CA ASP A 71 7.15 6.04 1.00
C ASP A 71 7.48 4.76 1.79
N LEU A 72 6.61 3.75 1.70
CA LEU A 72 6.84 2.46 2.32
C LEU A 72 8.05 1.77 1.71
N ASP A 73 8.15 1.72 0.39
CA ASP A 73 9.26 1.09 -0.34
C ASP A 73 10.63 1.76 -0.06
N ASP A 74 10.64 3.08 0.05
CA ASP A 74 11.83 3.84 0.47
C ASP A 74 12.24 3.48 1.91
N THR A 75 11.26 3.26 2.79
CA THR A 75 11.51 2.87 4.18
C THR A 75 12.01 1.43 4.26
N VAL A 76 11.50 0.53 3.42
CA VAL A 76 11.99 -0.86 3.29
C VAL A 76 13.45 -0.87 2.81
N SER A 77 13.76 -0.03 1.83
CA SER A 77 15.14 0.16 1.34
C SER A 77 16.08 0.68 2.42
N LYS A 78 15.61 1.57 3.30
CA LYS A 78 16.38 2.03 4.47
C LYS A 78 16.57 0.91 5.49
N TYR A 79 15.51 0.18 5.83
CA TYR A 79 15.56 -0.97 6.74
C TYR A 79 16.58 -2.02 6.29
N LEU A 80 16.67 -2.29 4.99
CA LEU A 80 17.68 -3.18 4.42
C LEU A 80 19.11 -2.68 4.65
N ARG A 81 19.35 -1.36 4.61
CA ARG A 81 20.68 -0.74 4.76
C ARG A 81 21.08 -0.51 6.21
N GLU A 82 20.13 -0.47 7.13
CA GLU A 82 20.40 -0.17 8.54
C GLU A 82 21.11 -1.32 9.27
N SER A 83 21.90 -0.96 10.27
CA SER A 83 22.47 -1.91 11.21
C SER A 83 21.38 -2.50 12.11
N THR A 84 21.63 -3.70 12.64
CA THR A 84 20.66 -4.43 13.47
C THR A 84 20.17 -3.60 14.67
N GLU A 85 20.99 -2.68 15.19
CA GLU A 85 20.67 -1.81 16.32
C GLU A 85 19.59 -0.76 16.02
N LYS A 86 19.36 -0.39 14.75
CA LYS A 86 18.34 0.60 14.35
C LYS A 86 17.06 -0.03 13.79
N GLN A 87 17.02 -1.36 13.70
CA GLN A 87 15.88 -2.07 13.11
C GLN A 87 14.58 -1.84 13.87
N GLY A 88 14.62 -1.63 15.18
CA GLY A 88 13.43 -1.32 15.98
C GLY A 88 12.74 -0.05 15.49
N ASP A 89 13.50 1.04 15.33
CA ASP A 89 12.98 2.33 14.87
C ASP A 89 12.46 2.25 13.43
N ALA A 90 13.17 1.50 12.58
CA ALA A 90 12.74 1.30 11.21
C ALA A 90 11.47 0.44 11.11
N ILE A 91 11.27 -0.56 11.98
CA ILE A 91 10.02 -1.34 12.05
C ILE A 91 8.85 -0.45 12.50
N VAL A 92 9.06 0.41 13.49
CA VAL A 92 8.05 1.39 13.91
C VAL A 92 7.67 2.29 12.73
N SER A 93 8.66 2.82 12.01
CA SER A 93 8.42 3.64 10.82
C SER A 93 7.67 2.88 9.71
N LEU A 94 8.06 1.64 9.42
CA LEU A 94 7.35 0.79 8.45
C LEU A 94 5.89 0.55 8.85
N THR A 95 5.64 0.36 10.15
CA THR A 95 4.29 0.15 10.69
C THR A 95 3.42 1.39 10.47
N GLU A 96 3.92 2.58 10.79
CA GLU A 96 3.23 3.85 10.55
C GLU A 96 2.94 4.08 9.05
N LYS A 97 3.87 3.69 8.17
CA LYS A 97 3.67 3.79 6.72
C LYS A 97 2.59 2.85 6.22
N VAL A 98 2.52 1.63 6.74
CA VAL A 98 1.44 0.69 6.41
C VAL A 98 0.09 1.16 6.94
N GLU A 99 0.02 1.73 8.15
CA GLU A 99 -1.23 2.31 8.67
C GLU A 99 -1.77 3.43 7.79
N ASN A 100 -0.89 4.30 7.30
CA ASN A 100 -1.28 5.35 6.36
C ASN A 100 -1.78 4.78 5.04
N LEU A 101 -1.13 3.74 4.51
CA LEU A 101 -1.56 3.05 3.30
C LEU A 101 -2.95 2.42 3.48
N GLU A 102 -3.18 1.72 4.60
CA GLU A 102 -4.47 1.12 4.93
C GLU A 102 -5.57 2.18 5.03
N HIS A 103 -5.30 3.32 5.68
CA HIS A 103 -6.25 4.41 5.78
C HIS A 103 -6.73 4.90 4.39
N TYR A 104 -5.80 5.10 3.43
CA TYR A 104 -6.19 5.51 2.08
C TYR A 104 -6.94 4.41 1.32
N VAL A 105 -6.57 3.15 1.49
CA VAL A 105 -7.28 2.02 0.87
C VAL A 105 -8.69 1.88 1.42
N ILE A 106 -8.89 2.03 2.73
CA ILE A 106 -10.21 2.02 3.37
C ILE A 106 -11.07 3.17 2.84
N ARG A 107 -10.53 4.39 2.81
CA ARG A 107 -11.21 5.56 2.22
C ARG A 107 -11.61 5.33 0.77
N LEU A 108 -10.75 4.70 -0.02
CA LEU A 108 -11.04 4.36 -1.41
C LEU A 108 -12.18 3.33 -1.52
N LYS A 109 -12.26 2.36 -0.61
CA LYS A 109 -13.38 1.41 -0.53
C LYS A 109 -14.68 2.08 -0.09
N GLU A 110 -14.63 3.01 0.85
CA GLU A 110 -15.81 3.77 1.27
C GLU A 110 -16.39 4.63 0.16
N GLU A 111 -15.54 5.31 -0.63
CA GLU A 111 -15.99 6.13 -1.76
C GLU A 111 -16.69 5.27 -2.83
N ILE A 112 -16.28 4.01 -3.02
CA ILE A 112 -17.04 3.05 -3.82
C ILE A 112 -18.40 2.78 -3.19
N GLY A 113 -18.41 2.41 -1.90
CA GLY A 113 -19.60 1.95 -1.18
C GLY A 113 -20.70 3.00 -1.20
N ARG A 114 -20.35 4.27 -0.92
CA ARG A 114 -21.29 5.40 -1.00
C ARG A 114 -21.96 5.46 -2.36
N ARG A 115 -21.23 5.25 -3.45
CA ARG A 115 -21.78 5.35 -4.81
C ARG A 115 -22.57 4.13 -5.26
N GLN A 116 -22.29 2.95 -4.72
CA GLN A 116 -23.13 1.76 -4.99
C GLN A 116 -24.52 1.90 -4.35
N MET A 117 -24.67 2.66 -3.26
CA MET A 117 -25.95 2.93 -2.62
C MET A 117 -26.80 4.04 -3.29
N VAL A 118 -26.26 4.82 -4.23
CA VAL A 118 -27.02 5.89 -4.94
C VAL A 118 -27.74 5.37 -6.19
N VAL A 119 -27.80 4.05 -6.40
CA VAL A 119 -28.40 3.42 -7.60
C VAL A 119 -29.69 2.65 -7.27
N THR A 120 -30.29 2.87 -6.11
CA THR A 120 -31.60 2.30 -5.72
C THR A 120 -32.68 3.36 -5.67
#